data_AF-A0A1G3YCJ2-F1
#
_entry.id   AF-A0A1G3YCJ2-F1
#
_cell.length_a   1.000
_cell.length_b   1.000
_cell.length_c   1.000
_cell.angle_alpha   90.00
_cell.angle_beta   90.00
_cell.angle_gamma   90.00
#
_symmetry.space_group_name_H-M   'P 1'
#
loop_
_entity.id
_entity.type
_entity.pdbx_description
1 polymer ?
#
loop_
_entity_poly.entity_id
_entity_poly.type
_entity_poly.pdbx_seq_one_letter_code
_entity_poly.pdbx_strand_id
1 'polypeptide(L)'
;MSTMQYRVSERRIGAARVHKMKSGPSLDTTEDWVAGARRALDDMGKIVSDQCFNNPDTLTHEAITIYALALIRLRECASVAGLERLMNACDALAVTVSRLIDDRSCACRDKCEALTRFVVHAQAMIQMSIDSARRRVLPIAAMQAVSNSMGMAPGARFVPETSQ
;
A
#
# COMPACT_ATOMS: atom_id res chain seq x y z
N MET A 1 -38.44 -7.15 -53.56
CA MET A 1 -37.72 -5.90 -53.25
C MET A 1 -38.23 -5.42 -51.90
N SER A 2 -37.44 -5.60 -50.83
CA SER A 2 -37.83 -5.25 -49.46
C SER A 2 -36.95 -4.13 -48.94
N THR A 3 -37.60 -3.06 -48.54
CA THR A 3 -37.06 -1.74 -48.22
C THR A 3 -36.51 -1.71 -46.79
N MET A 4 -35.25 -1.28 -46.70
CA MET A 4 -34.47 -1.08 -45.47
C MET A 4 -35.04 0.13 -44.70
N GLN A 5 -35.56 -0.08 -43.49
CA GLN A 5 -35.91 1.03 -42.58
C GLN A 5 -34.88 1.13 -41.45
N TYR A 6 -34.02 2.14 -41.56
CA TYR A 6 -33.04 2.55 -40.56
C TYR A 6 -33.74 3.36 -39.47
N ARG A 7 -33.85 2.85 -38.25
CA ARG A 7 -34.32 3.62 -37.08
C ARG A 7 -33.12 4.21 -36.35
N VAL A 8 -32.76 5.45 -36.71
CA VAL A 8 -31.92 6.33 -35.90
C VAL A 8 -32.76 6.79 -34.72
N SER A 9 -32.38 6.39 -33.51
CA SER A 9 -32.96 6.91 -32.27
C SER A 9 -31.99 7.90 -31.66
N GLU A 10 -32.24 9.19 -31.90
CA GLU A 10 -31.65 10.28 -31.13
C GLU A 10 -32.07 10.16 -29.65
N ARG A 11 -31.11 10.09 -28.74
CA ARG A 11 -31.35 10.42 -27.33
C ARG A 11 -30.35 11.47 -26.87
N ARG A 12 -30.84 12.72 -26.81
CA ARG A 12 -30.31 13.76 -25.94
C ARG A 12 -30.34 13.24 -24.50
N ILE A 13 -29.20 13.27 -23.81
CA ILE A 13 -29.16 13.45 -22.36
C ILE A 13 -27.99 14.37 -22.04
N GLY A 14 -28.31 15.64 -21.81
CA GLY A 14 -27.47 16.50 -21.00
C GLY A 14 -27.50 16.00 -19.57
N ALA A 15 -26.33 15.69 -19.02
CA ALA A 15 -26.13 15.58 -17.59
C ALA A 15 -24.69 15.99 -17.30
N ALA A 16 -24.51 17.28 -16.99
CA ALA A 16 -23.35 17.75 -16.27
C ALA A 16 -23.31 17.01 -14.93
N ARG A 17 -22.53 15.92 -14.85
CA ARG A 17 -22.10 15.38 -13.58
C ARG A 17 -20.92 16.21 -13.12
N VAL A 18 -21.24 17.17 -12.25
CA VAL A 18 -20.31 17.68 -11.23
C VAL A 18 -19.64 16.46 -10.62
N HIS A 19 -18.36 16.26 -10.92
CA HIS A 19 -17.52 15.36 -10.17
C HIS A 19 -17.41 15.94 -8.76
N LYS A 20 -18.33 15.48 -7.92
CA LYS A 20 -18.30 15.59 -6.47
C LYS A 20 -16.86 15.31 -6.04
N MET A 21 -16.21 16.32 -5.46
CA MET A 21 -14.96 16.18 -4.73
C MET A 21 -15.04 14.90 -3.89
N LYS A 22 -14.30 13.88 -4.32
CA LYS A 22 -14.06 12.71 -3.49
C LYS A 22 -13.07 13.21 -2.46
N SER A 23 -13.58 13.55 -1.27
CA SER A 23 -12.76 13.63 -0.07
C SER A 23 -11.82 12.43 -0.10
N GLY A 24 -10.51 12.69 -0.07
CA GLY A 24 -9.53 11.61 0.02
C GLY A 24 -9.90 10.69 1.18
N PRO A 25 -9.57 9.39 1.11
CA PRO A 25 -9.78 8.50 2.25
C PRO A 25 -9.17 9.17 3.49
N SER A 26 -9.94 9.26 4.58
CA SER A 26 -9.37 9.74 5.83
C SER A 26 -8.20 8.82 6.18
N LEU A 27 -7.13 9.39 6.74
CA LEU A 27 -5.94 8.63 7.12
C LEU A 27 -6.32 7.41 7.97
N ASP A 28 -7.30 7.57 8.87
CA ASP A 28 -7.86 6.51 9.71
C ASP A 28 -8.32 5.28 8.91
N THR A 29 -9.05 5.47 7.81
CA THR A 29 -9.50 4.34 6.98
C THR A 29 -8.33 3.64 6.29
N THR A 30 -7.30 4.37 5.88
CA THR A 30 -6.14 3.78 5.20
C THR A 30 -5.29 2.95 6.17
N GLU A 31 -5.16 3.41 7.42
CA GLU A 31 -4.47 2.67 8.48
C GLU A 31 -5.18 1.35 8.82
N ASP A 32 -6.51 1.34 8.85
CA ASP A 32 -7.32 0.13 9.05
C ASP A 32 -7.10 -0.92 7.95
N TRP A 33 -6.99 -0.48 6.68
CA TRP A 33 -6.73 -1.39 5.56
C TRP A 33 -5.31 -1.93 5.54
N VAL A 34 -4.32 -1.11 5.94
CA VAL A 34 -2.93 -1.57 6.14
C VAL A 34 -2.86 -2.59 7.28
N ALA A 35 -3.59 -2.37 8.38
CA ALA A 35 -3.72 -3.35 9.46
C ALA A 35 -4.41 -4.64 8.98
N GLY A 36 -5.44 -4.53 8.14
CA GLY A 36 -6.08 -5.67 7.46
C GLY A 36 -5.12 -6.46 6.57
N ALA A 37 -4.33 -5.78 5.74
CA ALA A 37 -3.30 -6.40 4.91
C ALA A 37 -2.25 -7.13 5.77
N ARG A 38 -1.82 -6.51 6.87
CA ARG A 38 -0.88 -7.11 7.82
C ARG A 38 -1.44 -8.36 8.48
N ARG A 39 -2.72 -8.34 8.86
CA ARG A 39 -3.40 -9.50 9.45
C ARG A 39 -3.54 -10.65 8.45
N ALA A 40 -3.97 -10.36 7.23
CA ALA A 40 -4.05 -11.37 6.17
C ALA A 40 -2.68 -12.02 5.92
N LEU A 41 -1.61 -11.22 5.97
CA LEU A 41 -0.25 -11.72 5.79
C LEU A 41 0.27 -12.54 6.99
N ASP A 42 -0.14 -12.19 8.22
CA ASP A 42 0.14 -13.00 9.41
C ASP A 42 -0.56 -14.38 9.30
N ASP A 43 -1.80 -14.40 8.81
CA ASP A 43 -2.52 -15.64 8.56
C ASP A 43 -1.83 -16.48 7.47
N MET A 44 -1.36 -15.86 6.38
CA MET A 44 -0.50 -16.53 5.39
C MET A 44 0.79 -17.07 6.00
N GLY A 45 1.41 -16.33 6.92
CA GLY A 45 2.59 -16.76 7.67
C GLY A 45 2.35 -18.03 8.49
N LYS A 46 1.19 -18.12 9.16
CA LYS A 46 0.79 -19.34 9.90
C LYS A 46 0.60 -20.52 8.96
N ILE A 47 -0.03 -20.29 7.81
CA ILE A 47 -0.27 -21.33 6.80
C ILE A 47 1.06 -21.90 6.28
N VAL A 48 2.03 -21.06 5.90
CA VAL A 48 3.33 -21.53 5.37
C VAL A 48 4.27 -22.07 6.44
N SER A 49 4.02 -21.77 7.71
CA SER A 49 4.79 -22.34 8.83
C SER A 49 4.42 -23.80 9.10
N ASP A 50 3.28 -24.27 8.56
CA ASP A 50 2.90 -25.67 8.61
C ASP A 50 3.87 -26.54 7.78
N GLN A 51 4.08 -27.78 8.22
CA GLN A 51 5.00 -28.71 7.58
C GLN A 51 4.62 -29.01 6.12
N CYS A 52 3.35 -28.81 5.76
CA CYS A 52 2.81 -28.96 4.41
C CYS A 52 3.52 -28.10 3.36
N PHE A 53 4.05 -26.91 3.73
CA PHE A 53 4.79 -26.04 2.79
C PHE A 53 6.31 -26.23 2.86
N ASN A 54 6.80 -27.08 3.77
CA ASN A 54 8.22 -27.44 3.83
C ASN A 54 8.55 -28.66 2.97
N ASN A 55 7.55 -29.50 2.67
CA ASN A 55 7.71 -30.67 1.82
C ASN A 55 6.58 -30.74 0.77
N PRO A 56 6.89 -30.72 -0.55
CA PRO A 56 5.87 -30.81 -1.59
C PRO A 56 4.99 -32.08 -1.50
N ASP A 57 5.51 -33.18 -0.96
CA ASP A 57 4.77 -34.44 -0.85
C ASP A 57 3.60 -34.37 0.14
N THR A 58 3.76 -33.54 1.19
CA THR A 58 2.77 -33.34 2.25
C THR A 58 1.82 -32.17 1.95
N LEU A 59 2.03 -31.45 0.84
CA LEU A 59 1.18 -30.33 0.45
C LEU A 59 -0.21 -30.86 0.05
N THR A 60 -1.24 -30.41 0.75
CA THR A 60 -2.63 -30.80 0.51
C THR A 60 -3.36 -29.75 -0.32
N HIS A 61 -4.40 -30.18 -1.05
CA HIS A 61 -5.24 -29.27 -1.83
C HIS A 61 -5.97 -28.26 -0.93
N GLU A 62 -6.36 -28.69 0.27
CA GLU A 62 -6.93 -27.81 1.28
C GLU A 62 -5.96 -26.71 1.71
N ALA A 63 -4.70 -27.04 2.01
CA ALA A 63 -3.68 -26.06 2.37
C ALA A 63 -3.45 -25.03 1.25
N ILE A 64 -3.39 -25.48 -0.01
CA ILE A 64 -3.26 -24.60 -1.19
C ILE A 64 -4.49 -23.68 -1.31
N THR A 65 -5.69 -24.22 -1.09
CA THR A 65 -6.95 -23.46 -1.16
C THR A 65 -7.03 -22.39 -0.08
N ILE A 66 -6.68 -22.75 1.17
CA ILE A 66 -6.61 -21.81 2.29
C ILE A 66 -5.60 -20.69 2.00
N TYR A 67 -4.43 -21.05 1.45
CA TYR A 67 -3.43 -20.06 1.01
C TYR A 67 -3.98 -19.12 -0.08
N ALA A 68 -4.68 -19.66 -1.07
CA ALA A 68 -5.29 -18.87 -2.15
C ALA A 68 -6.32 -17.85 -1.61
N LEU A 69 -7.17 -18.27 -0.68
CA LEU A 69 -8.16 -17.38 -0.04
C LEU A 69 -7.48 -16.27 0.75
N ALA A 70 -6.40 -16.58 1.47
CA ALA A 70 -5.62 -15.60 2.20
C ALA A 70 -4.92 -14.60 1.25
N LEU A 71 -4.41 -15.08 0.10
CA LEU A 71 -3.82 -14.24 -0.94
C LEU A 71 -4.84 -13.28 -1.57
N ILE A 72 -6.07 -13.74 -1.83
CA ILE A 72 -7.16 -12.88 -2.34
C ILE A 72 -7.46 -11.76 -1.34
N ARG A 73 -7.62 -12.09 -0.06
CA ARG A 73 -7.85 -11.09 1.01
C ARG A 73 -6.72 -10.08 1.12
N LEU A 74 -5.46 -10.54 1.06
CA LEU A 74 -4.30 -9.67 1.06
C LEU A 74 -4.34 -8.68 -0.11
N ARG A 75 -4.66 -9.17 -1.32
CA ARG A 75 -4.76 -8.36 -2.54
C ARG A 75 -5.90 -7.35 -2.47
N GLU A 76 -7.04 -7.71 -1.89
CA GLU A 76 -8.16 -6.80 -1.63
C GLU A 76 -7.74 -5.67 -0.66
N CYS A 77 -7.15 -6.01 0.49
CA CYS A 77 -6.66 -5.01 1.44
C CYS A 77 -5.59 -4.11 0.82
N ALA A 78 -4.66 -4.68 0.04
CA ALA A 78 -3.64 -3.93 -0.69
C ALA A 78 -4.25 -2.96 -1.71
N SER A 79 -5.31 -3.39 -2.41
CA SER A 79 -6.01 -2.54 -3.38
C SER A 79 -6.70 -1.36 -2.73
N VAL A 80 -7.37 -1.56 -1.59
CA VAL A 80 -8.03 -0.47 -0.88
C VAL A 80 -7.01 0.48 -0.25
N ALA A 81 -5.88 -0.05 0.23
CA ALA A 81 -4.78 0.74 0.78
C ALA A 81 -3.89 1.43 -0.28
N GLY A 82 -4.14 1.21 -1.58
CA GLY A 82 -3.33 1.79 -2.66
C GLY A 82 -1.90 1.23 -2.74
N LEU A 83 -1.66 0.01 -2.25
CA LEU A 83 -0.36 -0.65 -2.26
C LEU A 83 -0.11 -1.38 -3.58
N GLU A 84 0.04 -0.62 -4.68
CA GLU A 84 0.14 -1.17 -6.04
C GLU A 84 1.23 -2.23 -6.21
N ARG A 85 2.41 -2.02 -5.62
CA ARG A 85 3.50 -3.00 -5.68
C ARG A 85 3.09 -4.32 -5.04
N LEU A 86 2.36 -4.26 -3.92
CA LEU A 86 1.90 -5.45 -3.20
C LEU A 86 0.82 -6.17 -4.00
N MET A 87 -0.09 -5.43 -4.65
CA MET A 87 -1.06 -6.02 -5.57
C MET A 87 -0.39 -6.78 -6.71
N ASN A 88 0.58 -6.16 -7.38
CA ASN A 88 1.30 -6.78 -8.50
C ASN A 88 2.04 -8.06 -8.05
N ALA A 89 2.62 -8.05 -6.84
CA ALA A 89 3.25 -9.23 -6.27
C ALA A 89 2.22 -10.34 -5.97
N CYS A 90 1.03 -9.98 -5.47
CA CYS A 90 -0.06 -10.93 -5.26
C CYS A 90 -0.53 -11.55 -6.58
N ASP A 91 -0.71 -10.74 -7.63
CA ASP A 91 -1.17 -11.19 -8.94
C ASP A 91 -0.14 -12.13 -9.60
N ALA A 92 1.15 -11.85 -9.47
CA ALA A 92 2.22 -12.73 -9.93
C ALA A 92 2.22 -14.08 -9.19
N LEU A 93 1.99 -14.06 -7.88
CA LEU A 93 1.92 -15.28 -7.07
C LEU A 93 0.65 -16.09 -7.36
N ALA A 94 -0.46 -15.42 -7.65
CA ALA A 94 -1.74 -16.07 -7.96
C ALA A 94 -1.61 -17.03 -9.13
N VAL A 95 -0.81 -16.71 -10.15
CA VAL A 95 -0.51 -17.62 -11.28
C VAL A 95 0.13 -18.93 -10.80
N THR A 96 1.02 -18.85 -9.82
CA THR A 96 1.68 -20.03 -9.24
C THR A 96 0.71 -20.86 -8.41
N VAL A 97 -0.13 -20.19 -7.60
CA VAL A 97 -1.14 -20.84 -6.76
C VAL A 97 -2.22 -21.52 -7.62
N SER A 98 -2.70 -20.87 -8.68
CA SER A 98 -3.66 -21.48 -9.62
C SER A 98 -3.12 -22.76 -10.24
N ARG A 99 -1.85 -22.77 -10.67
CA ARG A 99 -1.22 -24.00 -11.19
C ARG A 99 -1.15 -25.12 -10.17
N LEU A 100 -0.94 -24.80 -8.88
CA LEU A 100 -0.92 -25.78 -7.80
C LEU A 100 -2.32 -26.30 -7.46
N ILE A 101 -3.35 -25.48 -7.65
CA ILE A 101 -4.77 -25.86 -7.53
C ILE A 101 -5.14 -26.83 -8.66
N ASP A 102 -4.77 -26.49 -9.89
CA ASP A 102 -5.11 -27.28 -11.09
C ASP A 102 -4.35 -28.61 -11.13
N ASP A 103 -3.07 -28.60 -10.76
CA ASP A 103 -2.20 -29.78 -10.77
C ASP A 103 -1.27 -29.79 -9.55
N ARG A 104 -1.65 -30.56 -8.52
CA ARG A 104 -0.81 -30.75 -7.33
C ARG A 104 0.51 -31.43 -7.63
N SER A 105 0.60 -32.25 -8.68
CA SER A 105 1.86 -32.94 -9.05
C SER A 105 2.93 -31.97 -9.52
N CYS A 106 2.53 -30.74 -9.87
CA CYS A 106 3.46 -29.67 -10.19
C CYS A 106 4.12 -29.06 -8.93
N ALA A 107 3.70 -29.44 -7.71
CA ALA A 107 4.32 -29.00 -6.48
C ALA A 107 5.79 -29.48 -6.42
N CYS A 108 6.70 -28.53 -6.24
CA CYS A 108 8.11 -28.81 -6.06
C CYS A 108 8.64 -27.89 -4.97
N ARG A 109 9.82 -28.23 -4.44
CA ARG A 109 10.46 -27.46 -3.37
C ARG A 109 10.59 -25.98 -3.71
N ASP A 110 10.94 -25.65 -4.95
CA ASP A 110 11.11 -24.26 -5.40
C ASP A 110 9.81 -23.45 -5.33
N LYS A 111 8.67 -24.07 -5.69
CA LYS A 111 7.35 -23.41 -5.60
C LYS A 111 6.92 -23.22 -4.17
N CYS A 112 7.09 -24.24 -3.32
CA CYS A 112 6.81 -24.12 -1.90
C CYS A 112 7.67 -23.03 -1.26
N GLU A 113 8.97 -22.99 -1.59
CA GLU A 113 9.87 -21.95 -1.11
C GLU A 113 9.49 -20.56 -1.64
N ALA A 114 9.03 -20.44 -2.89
CA ALA A 114 8.52 -19.18 -3.43
C ALA A 114 7.30 -18.66 -2.63
N LEU A 115 6.38 -19.54 -2.24
CA LEU A 115 5.21 -19.18 -1.41
C LEU A 115 5.63 -18.69 -0.03
N THR A 116 6.64 -19.32 0.59
CA THR A 116 7.19 -18.90 1.89
C THR A 116 7.95 -17.59 1.78
N ARG A 117 8.82 -17.44 0.78
CA ARG A 117 9.59 -16.21 0.54
C ARG A 117 8.68 -15.03 0.23
N PHE A 118 7.57 -15.26 -0.48
CA PHE A 118 6.58 -14.22 -0.75
C PHE A 118 6.07 -13.59 0.55
N VAL A 119 5.75 -14.39 1.57
CA VAL A 119 5.23 -13.87 2.85
C VAL A 119 6.23 -12.91 3.47
N VAL A 120 7.51 -13.31 3.55
CA VAL A 120 8.59 -12.46 4.10
C VAL A 120 8.74 -11.18 3.27
N HIS A 121 8.70 -11.29 1.95
CA HIS A 121 8.84 -10.14 1.06
C HIS A 121 7.67 -9.15 1.21
N ALA A 122 6.44 -9.64 1.24
CA ALA A 122 5.24 -8.83 1.43
C ALA A 122 5.24 -8.13 2.79
N GLN A 123 5.79 -8.76 3.84
CA GLN A 123 5.89 -8.16 5.18
C GLN A 123 6.81 -6.94 5.14
N ALA A 124 7.96 -7.08 4.48
CA ALA A 124 8.89 -5.97 4.28
C ALA A 124 8.25 -4.83 3.48
N MET A 125 7.46 -5.14 2.45
CA MET A 125 6.77 -4.13 1.64
C MET A 125 5.74 -3.32 2.45
N ILE A 126 4.95 -3.98 3.30
CA ILE A 126 4.00 -3.30 4.19
C ILE A 126 4.76 -2.42 5.20
N GLN A 127 5.82 -2.94 5.82
CA GLN A 127 6.62 -2.19 6.79
C GLN A 127 7.25 -0.93 6.17
N MET A 128 7.86 -1.05 4.99
CA MET A 128 8.40 0.11 4.27
C MET A 128 7.32 1.15 3.93
N SER A 129 6.10 0.70 3.64
CA SER A 129 4.98 1.60 3.34
C SER A 129 4.53 2.37 4.59
N ILE A 130 4.47 1.70 5.74
CA ILE A 130 4.18 2.33 7.05
C ILE A 130 5.27 3.34 7.42
N ASP A 131 6.55 2.98 7.29
CA ASP A 131 7.67 3.85 7.63
C ASP A 131 7.76 5.06 6.69
N SER A 132 7.36 4.88 5.43
CA SER A 132 7.27 5.98 4.46
C SER A 132 6.11 6.92 4.77
N ALA A 133 4.96 6.41 5.23
CA ALA A 133 3.84 7.21 5.66
C ALA A 133 4.17 8.03 6.92
N ARG A 134 4.77 7.40 7.94
CA ARG A 134 5.21 8.08 9.18
C ARG A 134 6.17 9.23 8.92
N ARG A 135 7.13 9.05 8.01
CA ARG A 135 8.09 10.11 7.63
C ARG A 135 7.44 11.33 6.96
N ARG A 136 6.30 11.15 6.28
CA ARG A 136 5.55 12.26 5.67
C ARG A 136 4.68 13.04 6.67
N VAL A 137 4.31 12.42 7.79
CA VAL A 137 3.41 13.01 8.81
C VAL A 137 4.18 13.85 9.85
N LEU A 138 5.50 13.69 9.95
CA LEU A 138 6.31 14.58 10.80
C LEU A 138 6.29 16.00 10.23
N PRO A 139 5.77 17.01 10.97
CA PRO A 139 5.93 18.39 10.55
C PRO A 139 7.42 18.71 10.58
N ILE A 140 7.90 19.40 9.55
CA ILE A 140 9.20 20.06 9.53
C ILE A 140 9.15 21.13 10.64
N ALA A 141 9.40 20.74 11.88
CA ALA A 141 9.66 21.62 13.00
C ALA A 141 11.16 21.90 13.03
N ALA A 142 11.67 22.55 12.00
CA ALA A 142 13.02 23.09 12.00
C ALA A 142 13.08 24.28 11.06
N MET A 143 13.73 25.34 11.54
CA MET A 143 14.15 26.56 10.82
C MET A 143 13.22 27.79 10.89
N GLN A 144 12.67 28.11 12.07
CA GLN A 144 12.43 29.53 12.44
C GLN A 144 12.73 29.77 13.92
N ALA A 145 13.99 29.62 14.31
CA ALA A 145 14.53 30.25 15.50
C ALA A 145 16.05 30.37 15.33
N VAL A 146 16.61 31.54 15.65
CA VAL A 146 18.03 31.94 15.55
C VAL A 146 18.42 32.38 14.13
N SER A 147 18.68 33.65 13.80
CA SER A 147 19.12 34.81 14.60
C SER A 147 18.52 36.09 14.02
N ASN A 148 17.68 36.78 14.79
CA ASN A 148 17.40 38.20 14.60
C ASN A 148 17.62 38.90 15.94
N SER A 149 18.90 38.98 16.33
CA SER A 149 19.47 39.85 17.35
C SER A 149 20.96 39.92 16.99
N MET A 150 21.58 41.05 16.72
CA MET A 150 21.70 42.23 17.56
C MET A 150 22.31 43.32 16.67
N GLY A 151 21.67 44.48 16.54
CA GLY A 151 22.15 45.53 15.65
C GLY A 151 21.57 46.91 15.92
N MET A 152 21.34 47.27 17.17
CA MET A 152 21.21 48.68 17.58
C MET A 152 21.69 48.85 19.02
N ALA A 153 22.83 49.50 19.17
CA ALA A 153 23.26 50.09 20.43
C ALA A 153 22.82 51.57 20.45
N PRO A 154 22.16 52.06 21.51
CA PRO A 154 21.78 53.46 21.65
C PRO A 154 22.96 54.30 22.13
N GLY A 155 23.13 55.47 21.51
CA GLY A 155 24.14 56.46 21.87
C GLY A 155 23.88 57.11 23.23
N ALA A 156 24.92 57.10 24.06
CA ALA A 156 25.15 57.96 25.23
C ALA A 156 26.66 57.80 25.54
N ARG A 157 27.50 58.80 25.83
CA ARG A 157 27.30 60.13 26.43
C ARG A 157 28.70 60.83 26.54
N PHE A 158 28.69 62.16 26.70
CA PHE A 158 29.64 63.02 27.47
C PHE A 158 30.77 63.87 26.81
N VAL A 159 30.51 65.20 26.83
CA VAL A 159 31.29 66.37 27.31
C VAL A 159 32.76 66.59 26.88
N PRO A 160 33.12 67.79 26.38
CA PRO A 160 34.45 68.36 26.56
C PRO A 160 34.41 69.52 27.57
N GLU A 161 35.16 69.37 28.67
CA GLU A 161 35.60 70.48 29.51
C GLU A 161 37.12 70.59 29.30
N THR A 162 37.60 71.77 28.89
CA THR A 162 38.84 72.37 29.42
C THR A 162 39.03 73.76 28.82
N SER A 163 39.06 74.73 29.73
CA SER A 163 39.48 76.11 29.51
C SER A 163 40.96 76.21 29.17
N GLN A 164 41.31 77.10 28.24
CA GLN A 164 42.35 78.13 28.42
C GLN A 164 42.15 79.26 27.42
#